data_AF-A0A496BMQ7-F1
#
_entry.id   AF-A0A496BMQ7-F1
#
_cell.length_a   1.000
_cell.length_b   1.000
_cell.length_c   1.000
_cell.angle_alpha   90.00
_cell.angle_beta   90.00
_cell.angle_gamma   90.00
#
_symmetry.space_group_name_H-M   'P 1'
#
loop_
_entity.id
_entity.type
_entity.pdbx_description
1 polymer ?
#
loop_
_entity_poly.entity_id
_entity_poly.type
_entity_poly.pdbx_seq_one_letter_code
_entity_poly.pdbx_strand_id
1 'polypeptide(L)'
;MTFNMYWLHHSINLLKIVPFLGGWLSDRLLGDPEGWPHPIVWFGKAISAGEKELNKGSERALKGGILAVVLILGVYLICEWILSWAWIIHPQFSGLLTAIGVFYCLSGKTLIKEVKAVFEAVDRSTEEGRRQVARIVGRDTSNLSPQEIRAAALETLSENLSDGVIAPMFWFALLGLPGMMAYKMVNTLDSMIGYKNERYLEFGRIAAQIDDIANYIPARLTAYLMLLVSNNWGKRDFVRRFGPEHASPNSGYPEAALAAVLDCQFGGTHDYFGKPVEKPYIGTNARPFTTEDMRIAIQVNSNTELLMGVIVTLILLII
;
A
#
# COMPACT_ATOMS: atom_id res chain seq x y z
N MET A 1 -16.22 -13.72 -29.30
CA MET A 1 -15.01 -13.89 -28.48
C MET A 1 -15.45 -13.64 -27.03
N THR A 2 -15.85 -14.69 -26.32
CA THR A 2 -16.30 -14.57 -24.93
C THR A 2 -15.08 -14.24 -24.06
N PHE A 3 -15.10 -13.10 -23.38
CA PHE A 3 -14.16 -12.76 -22.30
C PHE A 3 -14.41 -13.74 -21.14
N ASN A 4 -13.81 -14.94 -21.23
CA ASN A 4 -13.74 -15.84 -20.08
C ASN A 4 -12.68 -15.28 -19.14
N MET A 5 -13.09 -14.78 -17.99
CA MET A 5 -12.17 -14.32 -16.94
C MET A 5 -11.27 -15.48 -16.52
N TYR A 6 -9.96 -15.37 -16.78
CA TYR A 6 -9.00 -16.45 -16.54
C TYR A 6 -9.08 -16.95 -15.10
N TRP A 7 -9.24 -16.04 -14.15
CA TRP A 7 -9.27 -16.33 -12.72
C TRP A 7 -10.47 -17.17 -12.26
N LEU A 8 -11.65 -17.00 -12.87
CA LEU A 8 -12.91 -17.60 -12.40
C LEU A 8 -13.20 -19.00 -12.95
N HIS A 9 -12.59 -19.40 -14.07
CA HIS A 9 -12.95 -20.66 -14.75
C HIS A 9 -12.03 -21.85 -14.47
N HIS A 10 -10.84 -21.65 -13.90
CA HIS A 10 -9.86 -22.72 -13.73
C HIS A 10 -9.94 -23.34 -12.31
N SER A 11 -10.53 -24.54 -12.23
CA SER A 11 -10.99 -25.21 -10.99
C SER A 11 -9.93 -26.06 -10.26
N ILE A 12 -8.64 -25.72 -10.34
CA ILE A 12 -7.58 -26.48 -9.65
C ILE A 12 -6.94 -25.61 -8.57
N ASN A 13 -7.40 -25.75 -7.32
CA ASN A 13 -6.98 -24.97 -6.15
C ASN A 13 -5.44 -24.89 -6.01
N LEU A 14 -4.71 -25.97 -6.34
CA LEU A 14 -3.24 -26.01 -6.28
C LEU A 14 -2.56 -25.03 -7.24
N LEU A 15 -3.13 -24.77 -8.42
CA LEU A 15 -2.56 -23.86 -9.42
C LEU A 15 -2.78 -22.38 -9.07
N LYS A 16 -3.65 -22.05 -8.10
CA LYS A 16 -3.82 -20.70 -7.56
C LYS A 16 -3.00 -20.50 -6.29
N ILE A 17 -3.04 -21.49 -5.39
CA ILE A 17 -2.40 -21.42 -4.08
C ILE A 17 -0.88 -21.44 -4.19
N VAL A 18 -0.30 -22.38 -4.95
CA VAL A 18 1.16 -22.52 -5.03
C VAL A 18 1.82 -21.26 -5.58
N PRO A 19 1.32 -20.64 -6.67
CA PRO A 19 1.85 -19.35 -7.12
C PRO A 19 1.71 -18.22 -6.10
N PHE A 20 0.55 -18.08 -5.46
CA PHE A 20 0.33 -17.06 -4.44
C PHE A 20 1.32 -17.22 -3.28
N LEU A 21 1.42 -18.42 -2.71
CA LEU A 21 2.36 -18.73 -1.63
C LEU A 21 3.80 -18.51 -2.09
N GLY A 22 4.15 -18.92 -3.31
CA GLY A 22 5.48 -18.72 -3.88
C GLY A 22 5.85 -17.24 -3.91
N GLY A 23 5.03 -16.40 -4.53
CA GLY A 23 5.28 -14.96 -4.64
C GLY A 23 5.29 -14.25 -3.27
N TRP A 24 4.32 -14.58 -2.42
CA TRP A 24 4.21 -13.97 -1.09
C TRP A 24 5.38 -14.35 -0.18
N LEU A 25 5.74 -15.63 -0.09
CA LEU A 25 6.87 -16.06 0.72
C LEU A 25 8.20 -15.53 0.15
N SER A 26 8.31 -15.38 -1.17
CA SER A 26 9.46 -14.71 -1.78
C SER A 26 9.60 -13.26 -1.32
N ASP A 27 8.52 -12.47 -1.22
CA ASP A 27 8.60 -11.10 -0.67
C ASP A 27 9.09 -11.15 0.79
N ARG A 28 8.50 -11.99 1.63
CA ARG A 28 8.91 -12.11 3.04
C ARG A 28 10.39 -12.46 3.24
N LEU A 29 10.95 -13.25 2.33
CA LEU A 29 12.34 -13.69 2.39
C LEU A 29 13.30 -12.67 1.78
N LEU A 30 13.01 -12.21 0.56
CA LEU A 30 13.93 -11.41 -0.26
C LEU A 30 13.69 -9.91 -0.12
N GLY A 31 12.43 -9.49 0.04
CA GLY A 31 11.97 -8.12 -0.19
C GLY A 31 12.22 -7.67 -1.63
N ASP A 32 12.09 -6.36 -1.88
CA ASP A 32 12.41 -5.78 -3.18
C ASP A 32 13.93 -5.58 -3.33
N PRO A 33 14.61 -6.34 -4.20
CA PRO A 33 16.02 -6.15 -4.43
C PRO A 33 16.31 -4.84 -5.19
N GLU A 34 17.16 -4.00 -4.61
CA GLU A 34 17.59 -2.74 -5.24
C GLU A 34 18.24 -3.02 -6.62
N GLY A 35 17.80 -2.27 -7.63
CA GLY A 35 18.37 -2.33 -8.99
C GLY A 35 17.77 -3.41 -9.91
N TRP A 36 16.84 -4.24 -9.44
CA TRP A 36 16.15 -5.19 -10.32
C TRP A 36 15.10 -4.46 -11.19
N PRO A 37 14.82 -4.95 -12.42
CA PRO A 37 13.71 -4.45 -13.21
C PRO A 37 12.38 -4.65 -12.48
N HIS A 38 11.72 -3.56 -12.10
CA HIS A 38 10.48 -3.60 -11.34
C HIS A 38 9.30 -3.18 -12.23
N PRO A 39 8.27 -4.03 -12.44
CA PRO A 39 7.13 -3.70 -13.32
C PRO A 39 6.45 -2.38 -12.99
N ILE A 40 6.37 -2.05 -11.69
CA ILE A 40 5.76 -0.80 -11.20
C ILE A 40 6.53 0.45 -11.64
N VAL A 41 7.83 0.35 -11.95
CA VAL A 41 8.58 1.47 -12.56
C VAL A 41 8.01 1.81 -13.94
N TRP A 42 7.50 0.82 -14.69
CA TRP A 42 6.84 1.08 -15.97
C TRP A 42 5.47 1.72 -15.79
N PHE A 43 4.76 1.41 -14.70
CA PHE A 43 3.51 2.12 -14.35
C PHE A 43 3.82 3.60 -14.15
N GLY A 44 4.83 3.92 -13.34
CA GLY A 44 5.21 5.31 -13.11
C GLY A 44 5.68 6.05 -14.38
N LYS A 45 6.38 5.37 -15.29
CA LYS A 45 6.73 5.93 -16.61
C LYS A 45 5.50 6.21 -17.47
N ALA A 46 4.54 5.29 -17.52
CA ALA A 46 3.29 5.46 -18.28
C ALA A 46 2.47 6.63 -17.72
N ILE A 47 2.33 6.72 -16.39
CA ILE A 47 1.65 7.82 -15.69
C ILE A 47 2.36 9.14 -16.00
N SER A 48 3.70 9.20 -15.88
CA SER A 48 4.48 10.41 -16.13
C SER A 48 4.37 10.88 -17.59
N ALA A 49 4.36 9.96 -18.55
CA ALA A 49 4.18 10.28 -19.95
C ALA A 49 2.78 10.86 -20.22
N GLY A 50 1.74 10.23 -19.66
CA GLY A 50 0.37 10.70 -19.75
C GLY A 50 0.16 12.06 -19.06
N GLU A 51 0.73 12.25 -17.87
CA GLU A 51 0.69 13.51 -17.13
C GLU A 51 1.34 14.63 -17.93
N LYS A 52 2.55 14.42 -18.45
CA LYS A 52 3.28 15.43 -19.22
C LYS A 52 2.51 15.87 -20.47
N GLU A 53 1.74 14.98 -21.08
CA GLU A 53 0.98 15.30 -22.29
C GLU A 53 -0.39 15.93 -21.96
N LEU A 54 -1.10 15.35 -20.99
CA LEU A 54 -2.52 15.64 -20.74
C LEU A 54 -2.77 16.66 -19.63
N ASN A 55 -1.82 16.90 -18.71
CA ASN A 55 -1.95 17.86 -17.61
C ASN A 55 -1.72 19.31 -18.07
N LYS A 56 -2.40 19.72 -19.15
CA LYS A 56 -2.27 21.04 -19.77
C LYS A 56 -3.61 21.52 -20.33
N GLY A 57 -3.76 22.86 -20.38
CA GLY A 57 -4.95 23.51 -20.93
C GLY A 57 -6.19 23.31 -20.07
N SER A 58 -7.37 23.30 -20.70
CA SER A 58 -8.66 23.07 -20.05
C SER A 58 -8.93 21.58 -19.77
N GLU A 59 -9.94 21.31 -18.93
CA GLU A 59 -10.49 19.97 -18.66
C GLU A 59 -9.49 18.96 -18.07
N ARG A 60 -8.53 19.47 -17.27
CA ARG A 60 -7.46 18.65 -16.67
C ARG A 60 -8.02 17.49 -15.84
N ALA A 61 -9.10 17.71 -15.09
CA ALA A 61 -9.75 16.66 -14.31
C ALA A 61 -10.29 15.51 -15.16
N LEU A 62 -10.98 15.81 -16.27
CA LEU A 62 -11.50 14.79 -17.18
C LEU A 62 -10.37 14.01 -17.84
N LYS A 63 -9.35 14.71 -18.35
CA LYS A 63 -8.19 14.08 -18.99
C LYS A 63 -7.44 13.15 -18.04
N GLY A 64 -7.22 13.59 -16.80
CA GLY A 64 -6.57 12.77 -15.77
C GLY A 64 -7.42 11.58 -15.35
N GLY A 65 -8.74 11.73 -15.26
CA GLY A 65 -9.66 10.62 -15.01
C GLY A 65 -9.67 9.57 -16.13
N ILE A 66 -9.70 10.01 -17.39
CA ILE A 66 -9.60 9.11 -18.55
C ILE A 66 -8.25 8.36 -18.51
N LEU A 67 -7.14 9.08 -18.26
CA LEU A 67 -5.82 8.46 -18.12
C LEU A 67 -5.82 7.38 -17.02
N ALA A 68 -6.34 7.70 -15.84
CA ALA A 68 -6.41 6.77 -14.72
C ALA A 68 -7.18 5.50 -15.10
N VAL A 69 -8.42 5.64 -15.60
CA VAL A 69 -9.27 4.50 -15.99
C VAL A 69 -8.63 3.66 -17.09
N VAL A 70 -8.06 4.31 -18.12
CA VAL A 70 -7.39 3.61 -19.23
C VAL A 70 -6.18 2.82 -18.75
N LEU A 71 -5.35 3.39 -17.86
CA LEU A 71 -4.19 2.69 -17.33
C LEU A 71 -4.58 1.52 -16.41
N ILE A 72 -5.58 1.72 -15.53
CA ILE A 72 -6.06 0.67 -14.63
C ILE A 72 -6.65 -0.51 -15.42
N LEU A 73 -7.58 -0.23 -16.34
CA LEU A 73 -8.18 -1.25 -17.20
C LEU A 73 -7.15 -1.88 -18.14
N GLY A 74 -6.24 -1.07 -18.69
CA GLY A 74 -5.17 -1.54 -19.56
C GLY A 74 -4.27 -2.55 -18.85
N VAL A 75 -3.82 -2.25 -17.62
CA VAL A 75 -3.02 -3.18 -16.81
C VAL A 75 -3.78 -4.46 -16.51
N TYR A 76 -5.05 -4.36 -16.12
CA TYR A 76 -5.90 -5.53 -15.86
C TYR A 76 -5.98 -6.43 -17.11
N LEU A 77 -6.37 -5.85 -18.25
CA LEU A 77 -6.60 -6.59 -19.49
C LEU A 77 -5.31 -7.17 -20.08
N ILE A 78 -4.20 -6.44 -20.02
CA ILE A 78 -2.89 -6.93 -20.47
C ILE A 78 -2.45 -8.10 -19.58
N CYS A 79 -2.64 -8.01 -18.26
CA CYS A 79 -2.31 -9.09 -17.34
C CYS A 79 -3.15 -10.35 -17.62
N GLU A 80 -4.48 -10.21 -17.73
CA GLU A 80 -5.39 -11.30 -18.13
C GLU A 80 -4.97 -11.95 -19.45
N TRP A 81 -4.63 -11.14 -20.45
CA TRP A 81 -4.22 -11.62 -21.77
C TRP A 81 -2.91 -12.41 -21.70
N ILE A 82 -1.89 -11.88 -21.01
CA ILE A 82 -0.60 -12.56 -20.82
C ILE A 82 -0.80 -13.92 -20.13
N LEU A 83 -1.58 -13.96 -19.04
CA LEU A 83 -1.83 -15.21 -18.30
C LEU A 83 -2.63 -16.22 -19.11
N SER A 84 -3.61 -15.76 -19.90
CA SER A 84 -4.39 -16.61 -20.79
C SER A 84 -3.52 -17.27 -21.86
N TRP A 85 -2.61 -16.50 -22.48
CA TRP A 85 -1.63 -17.06 -23.43
C TRP A 85 -0.63 -18.00 -22.77
N ALA A 86 -0.10 -17.61 -21.60
CA ALA A 86 0.82 -18.45 -20.84
C ALA A 86 0.17 -19.80 -20.47
N TRP A 87 -1.13 -19.79 -20.16
CA TRP A 87 -1.89 -21.00 -19.88
C TRP A 87 -2.04 -21.92 -21.09
N ILE A 88 -2.33 -21.35 -22.27
CA ILE A 88 -2.40 -22.11 -23.54
C ILE A 88 -1.05 -22.80 -23.82
N ILE A 89 0.07 -22.14 -23.50
CA ILE A 89 1.40 -22.73 -23.62
C ILE A 89 1.58 -23.83 -22.58
N HIS A 90 1.43 -23.50 -21.28
CA HIS A 90 1.54 -24.47 -20.19
C HIS A 90 0.97 -23.90 -18.86
N PRO A 91 0.08 -24.61 -18.14
CA PRO A 91 -0.51 -24.14 -16.89
C PRO A 91 0.50 -23.68 -15.82
N GLN A 92 1.61 -24.41 -15.66
CA GLN A 92 2.65 -24.09 -14.69
C GLN A 92 3.45 -22.85 -15.08
N PHE A 93 3.52 -22.50 -16.38
CA PHE A 93 4.15 -21.26 -16.81
C PHE A 93 3.29 -20.05 -16.43
N SER A 94 1.96 -20.14 -16.60
CA SER A 94 1.04 -19.13 -16.04
C SER A 94 1.15 -19.02 -14.52
N GLY A 95 1.28 -20.16 -13.82
CA GLY A 95 1.55 -20.20 -12.39
C GLY A 95 2.85 -19.49 -12.00
N LEU A 96 3.94 -19.69 -12.75
CA LEU A 96 5.21 -18.99 -12.52
C LEU A 96 5.06 -17.47 -12.69
N LEU A 97 4.40 -17.01 -13.76
CA LEU A 97 4.14 -15.58 -13.97
C LEU A 97 3.26 -15.00 -12.86
N THR A 98 2.30 -15.79 -12.38
CA THR A 98 1.45 -15.42 -11.23
C THR A 98 2.30 -15.20 -9.97
N ALA A 99 3.20 -16.14 -9.65
CA ALA A 99 4.08 -16.02 -8.49
C ALA A 99 4.99 -14.78 -8.58
N ILE A 100 5.59 -14.56 -9.75
CA ILE A 100 6.44 -13.38 -10.01
C ILE A 100 5.63 -12.09 -9.86
N GLY A 101 4.42 -12.04 -10.40
CA GLY A 101 3.55 -10.86 -10.29
C GLY A 101 3.11 -10.58 -8.85
N VAL A 102 2.78 -11.61 -8.07
CA VAL A 102 2.46 -11.48 -6.64
C VAL A 102 3.66 -10.92 -5.88
N PHE A 103 4.86 -11.45 -6.12
CA PHE A 103 6.09 -10.95 -5.51
C PHE A 103 6.28 -9.45 -5.73
N TYR A 104 6.21 -8.97 -6.98
CA TYR A 104 6.42 -7.55 -7.32
C TYR A 104 5.27 -6.60 -6.90
N CYS A 105 4.11 -7.14 -6.50
CA CYS A 105 3.00 -6.30 -6.03
C CYS A 105 3.05 -6.06 -4.51
N LEU A 106 3.74 -6.92 -3.77
CA LEU A 106 3.90 -6.84 -2.32
C LEU A 106 5.17 -6.08 -1.93
N SER A 107 5.16 -5.47 -0.75
CA SER A 107 6.30 -4.71 -0.23
C SER A 107 6.51 -4.92 1.27
N GLY A 108 6.07 -6.06 1.83
CA GLY A 108 6.00 -6.27 3.28
C GLY A 108 7.37 -6.29 3.94
N LYS A 109 8.32 -7.00 3.33
CA LYS A 109 9.71 -7.09 3.82
C LYS A 109 10.45 -5.76 3.66
N THR A 110 10.31 -5.11 2.52
CA THR A 110 10.92 -3.81 2.21
C THR A 110 10.47 -2.76 3.23
N LEU A 111 9.16 -2.70 3.51
CA LEU A 111 8.58 -1.77 4.47
C LEU A 111 9.18 -1.92 5.87
N ILE A 112 9.27 -3.15 6.37
CA ILE A 112 9.88 -3.43 7.68
C ILE A 112 11.35 -3.02 7.71
N LYS A 113 12.10 -3.26 6.63
CA LYS A 113 13.52 -2.90 6.53
C LYS A 113 13.71 -1.39 6.57
N GLU A 114 12.92 -0.64 5.82
CA GLU A 114 13.03 0.83 5.76
C GLU A 114 12.70 1.47 7.11
N VAL A 115 11.65 1.01 7.80
CA VAL A 115 11.28 1.55 9.12
C VAL A 115 12.36 1.28 10.17
N LYS A 116 12.97 0.09 10.16
CA LYS A 116 14.15 -0.20 11.01
C LYS A 116 15.30 0.75 10.72
N ALA A 117 15.61 0.95 9.43
CA ALA A 117 16.68 1.83 9.02
C ALA A 117 16.44 3.28 9.48
N VAL A 118 15.19 3.77 9.48
CA VAL A 118 14.87 5.11 10.02
C VAL A 118 15.19 5.21 11.51
N PHE A 119 14.77 4.24 12.32
CA PHE A 119 15.04 4.24 13.76
C PHE A 119 16.54 4.14 14.04
N GLU A 120 17.26 3.28 13.34
CA GLU A 120 18.73 3.18 13.47
C GLU A 120 19.44 4.47 13.03
N ALA A 121 18.97 5.12 11.97
CA ALA A 121 19.54 6.36 11.46
C ALA A 121 19.31 7.53 12.42
N VAL A 122 18.08 7.69 12.95
CA VAL A 122 17.76 8.78 13.89
C VAL A 122 18.44 8.60 15.24
N ASP A 123 18.73 7.36 15.65
CA ASP A 123 19.53 7.06 16.84
C ASP A 123 21.00 7.45 16.66
N ARG A 124 21.53 7.47 15.43
CA ARG A 124 22.89 7.97 15.11
C ARG A 124 22.94 9.49 15.02
N SER A 125 22.02 10.09 14.25
CA SER A 125 21.85 11.55 14.21
C SER A 125 20.50 11.94 13.61
N THR A 126 19.98 13.11 14.00
CA THR A 126 18.74 13.65 13.42
C THR A 126 18.83 13.79 11.90
N GLU A 127 19.97 14.25 11.38
CA GLU A 127 20.17 14.47 9.93
C GLU A 127 20.14 13.16 9.13
N GLU A 128 20.78 12.10 9.65
CA GLU A 128 20.65 10.77 9.04
C GLU A 128 19.20 10.28 9.08
N GLY A 129 18.52 10.46 10.21
CA GLY A 129 17.09 10.14 10.34
C GLY A 129 16.21 10.87 9.32
N ARG A 130 16.44 12.16 9.08
CA ARG A 130 15.70 12.98 8.10
C ARG A 130 15.91 12.48 6.67
N ARG A 131 17.14 12.13 6.31
CA ARG A 131 17.47 11.57 4.98
C ARG A 131 16.84 10.21 4.78
N GLN A 132 16.87 9.36 5.81
CA GLN A 132 16.31 8.02 5.73
C GLN A 132 14.78 8.06 5.64
N VAL A 133 14.11 8.87 6.49
CA VAL A 133 12.64 8.94 6.48
C VAL A 133 12.10 9.60 5.20
N ALA A 134 12.85 10.51 4.58
CA ALA A 134 12.50 11.10 3.28
C ALA A 134 12.33 10.08 2.15
N ARG A 135 12.90 8.88 2.29
CA ARG A 135 12.74 7.80 1.31
C ARG A 135 11.34 7.16 1.36
N ILE A 136 10.64 7.29 2.48
CA ILE A 136 9.38 6.60 2.73
C ILE A 136 8.19 7.53 3.00
N VAL A 137 8.41 8.84 3.07
CA VAL A 137 7.34 9.83 3.23
C VAL A 137 7.30 10.82 2.07
N GLY A 138 6.10 11.23 1.69
CA GLY A 138 5.88 12.26 0.66
C GLY A 138 5.91 13.71 1.15
N ARG A 139 6.43 13.97 2.37
CA ARG A 139 6.44 15.30 3.01
C ARG A 139 7.87 15.85 3.16
N ASP A 140 7.99 17.16 3.37
CA ASP A 140 9.28 17.77 3.70
C ASP A 140 9.77 17.24 5.05
N THR A 141 11.01 16.74 5.08
CA THR A 141 11.62 16.15 6.28
C THR A 141 12.72 17.02 6.89
N SER A 142 13.07 18.13 6.24
CA SER A 142 14.24 18.95 6.57
C SER A 142 14.24 19.51 8.00
N ASN A 143 13.05 19.75 8.56
CA ASN A 143 12.88 20.34 9.89
C ASN A 143 12.37 19.36 10.95
N LEU A 144 12.18 18.07 10.62
CA LEU A 144 11.62 17.11 11.59
C LEU A 144 12.56 16.88 12.77
N SER A 145 11.99 16.89 13.98
CA SER A 145 12.65 16.44 15.20
C SER A 145 12.82 14.92 15.24
N PRO A 146 13.70 14.38 16.11
CA PRO A 146 13.84 12.93 16.27
C PRO A 146 12.53 12.19 16.57
N GLN A 147 11.58 12.83 17.25
CA GLN A 147 10.29 12.21 17.57
C GLN A 147 9.33 12.24 16.38
N GLU A 148 9.31 13.34 15.62
CA GLU A 148 8.52 13.41 14.39
C GLU A 148 9.03 12.45 13.31
N ILE A 149 10.34 12.18 13.27
CA ILE A 149 10.94 11.17 12.38
C ILE A 149 10.45 9.76 12.76
N ARG A 150 10.44 9.43 14.05
CA ARG A 150 9.93 8.14 14.54
C ARG A 150 8.43 7.99 14.32
N ALA A 151 7.66 9.04 14.60
CA ALA A 151 6.22 9.09 14.32
C ALA A 151 5.94 8.84 12.84
N ALA A 152 6.61 9.58 11.96
CA ALA A 152 6.48 9.43 10.51
C ALA A 152 6.74 7.99 10.05
N ALA A 153 7.77 7.34 10.58
CA ALA A 153 8.10 5.96 10.23
C ALA A 153 7.03 4.97 10.69
N LEU A 154 6.42 5.17 11.87
CA LEU A 154 5.34 4.33 12.39
C LEU A 154 4.01 4.56 11.67
N GLU A 155 3.66 5.82 11.39
CA GLU A 155 2.52 6.20 10.53
C GLU A 155 2.63 5.48 9.18
N THR A 156 3.77 5.68 8.51
CA THR A 156 4.11 5.07 7.22
C THR A 156 4.07 3.54 7.26
N LEU A 157 4.53 2.91 8.35
CA LEU A 157 4.46 1.45 8.52
C LEU A 157 3.01 0.98 8.48
N SER A 158 2.13 1.62 9.26
CA SER A 158 0.73 1.20 9.35
C SER A 158 -0.05 1.49 8.05
N GLU A 159 0.17 2.65 7.43
CA GLU A 159 -0.47 3.01 6.16
C GLU A 159 -0.03 2.06 5.04
N ASN A 160 1.26 1.84 4.85
CA ASN A 160 1.76 0.97 3.77
C ASN A 160 1.52 -0.51 4.02
N LEU A 161 1.21 -0.94 5.24
CA LEU A 161 0.69 -2.28 5.48
C LEU A 161 -0.63 -2.48 4.74
N SER A 162 -1.55 -1.50 4.85
CA SER A 162 -2.80 -1.52 4.11
C SER A 162 -2.52 -1.53 2.62
N ASP A 163 -1.78 -0.54 2.14
CA ASP A 163 -1.78 -0.24 0.71
C ASP A 163 -0.80 -1.12 -0.07
N GLY A 164 0.31 -1.51 0.55
CA GLY A 164 1.38 -2.29 -0.06
C GLY A 164 1.28 -3.79 0.16
N VAL A 165 0.39 -4.26 1.04
CA VAL A 165 0.31 -5.68 1.42
C VAL A 165 -1.13 -6.19 1.49
N ILE A 166 -1.96 -5.64 2.37
CA ILE A 166 -3.31 -6.16 2.61
C ILE A 166 -4.24 -5.91 1.43
N ALA A 167 -4.24 -4.70 0.85
CA ALA A 167 -5.05 -4.37 -0.31
C ALA A 167 -4.64 -5.17 -1.57
N PRO A 168 -3.34 -5.32 -1.93
CA PRO A 168 -2.94 -6.23 -2.99
C PRO A 168 -3.43 -7.67 -2.78
N MET A 169 -3.27 -8.22 -1.57
CA MET A 169 -3.75 -9.57 -1.25
C MET A 169 -5.27 -9.69 -1.33
N PHE A 170 -6.00 -8.66 -0.89
CA PHE A 170 -7.45 -8.59 -0.98
C PHE A 170 -7.93 -8.64 -2.44
N TRP A 171 -7.34 -7.81 -3.31
CA TRP A 171 -7.69 -7.79 -4.73
C TRP A 171 -7.24 -9.05 -5.47
N PHE A 172 -6.14 -9.69 -5.03
CA PHE A 172 -5.75 -11.01 -5.52
C PHE A 172 -6.80 -12.07 -5.19
N ALA A 173 -7.33 -12.09 -3.97
CA ALA A 173 -8.35 -13.07 -3.59
C ALA A 173 -9.64 -12.93 -4.44
N LEU A 174 -10.03 -11.71 -4.78
CA LEU A 174 -11.25 -11.44 -5.55
C LEU A 174 -11.09 -11.67 -7.05
N LEU A 175 -9.98 -11.21 -7.62
CA LEU A 175 -9.81 -11.04 -9.08
C LEU A 175 -8.48 -11.62 -9.59
N GLY A 176 -7.72 -12.31 -8.74
CA GLY A 176 -6.42 -12.89 -9.09
C GLY A 176 -5.33 -11.86 -9.29
N LEU A 177 -4.23 -12.30 -9.90
CA LEU A 177 -3.12 -11.40 -10.25
C LEU A 177 -3.58 -10.18 -11.07
N PRO A 178 -4.50 -10.28 -12.05
CA PRO A 178 -4.97 -9.10 -12.79
C PRO A 178 -5.59 -8.02 -11.89
N GLY A 179 -6.40 -8.42 -10.90
CA GLY A 179 -6.95 -7.49 -9.92
C GLY A 179 -5.88 -6.87 -9.01
N MET A 180 -4.93 -7.69 -8.54
CA MET A 180 -3.80 -7.23 -7.74
C MET A 180 -2.95 -6.18 -8.51
N MET A 181 -2.68 -6.43 -9.79
CA MET A 181 -1.94 -5.51 -10.67
C MET A 181 -2.72 -4.22 -10.95
N ALA A 182 -4.02 -4.32 -11.19
CA ALA A 182 -4.89 -3.16 -11.39
C ALA A 182 -4.94 -2.28 -10.14
N TYR A 183 -5.09 -2.88 -8.96
CA TYR A 183 -4.98 -2.16 -7.69
C TYR A 183 -3.62 -1.50 -7.51
N LYS A 184 -2.52 -2.19 -7.85
CA LYS A 184 -1.18 -1.58 -7.76
C LYS A 184 -1.03 -0.38 -8.69
N MET A 185 -1.68 -0.38 -9.86
CA MET A 185 -1.77 0.81 -10.73
C MET A 185 -2.59 1.93 -10.09
N VAL A 186 -3.72 1.62 -9.44
CA VAL A 186 -4.52 2.60 -8.66
C VAL A 186 -3.65 3.30 -7.61
N ASN A 187 -2.98 2.51 -6.77
CA ASN A 187 -2.12 3.04 -5.70
C ASN A 187 -0.91 3.83 -6.23
N THR A 188 -0.34 3.41 -7.37
CA THR A 188 0.75 4.15 -8.03
C THR A 188 0.26 5.48 -8.62
N LEU A 189 -0.93 5.52 -9.21
CA LEU A 189 -1.56 6.74 -9.71
C LEU A 189 -1.73 7.75 -8.57
N ASP A 190 -2.32 7.34 -7.44
CA ASP A 190 -2.50 8.24 -6.30
C ASP A 190 -1.17 8.75 -5.74
N SER A 191 -0.19 7.87 -5.54
CA SER A 191 1.14 8.23 -5.03
C SER A 191 1.91 9.21 -5.92
N MET A 192 1.61 9.28 -7.23
CA MET A 192 2.31 10.13 -8.18
C MET A 192 1.57 11.41 -8.53
N ILE A 193 0.25 11.33 -8.71
CA ILE A 193 -0.57 12.45 -9.18
C ILE A 193 -1.73 12.79 -8.24
N GLY A 194 -1.92 12.12 -7.10
CA GLY A 194 -3.02 12.37 -6.15
C GLY A 194 -2.84 13.60 -5.23
N TYR A 195 -1.69 14.27 -5.27
CA TYR A 195 -1.39 15.38 -4.36
C TYR A 195 -2.33 16.58 -4.53
N LYS A 196 -2.76 17.16 -3.41
CA LYS A 196 -3.57 18.40 -3.37
C LYS A 196 -2.70 19.65 -3.54
N ASN A 197 -2.04 19.80 -4.69
CA ASN A 197 -1.24 20.97 -5.06
C ASN A 197 -1.71 21.56 -6.41
N GLU A 198 -1.26 22.77 -6.78
CA GLU A 198 -1.70 23.45 -8.02
C GLU A 198 -1.50 22.61 -9.29
N ARG A 199 -0.46 21.77 -9.30
CA ARG A 199 -0.14 20.90 -10.44
C ARG A 199 -1.13 19.73 -10.59
N TYR A 200 -1.69 19.22 -9.50
CA TYR A 200 -2.42 17.95 -9.51
C TYR A 200 -3.86 18.02 -8.97
N LEU A 201 -4.26 19.12 -8.31
CA LEU A 201 -5.58 19.28 -7.69
C LEU A 201 -6.76 19.00 -8.64
N GLU A 202 -6.61 19.34 -9.91
CA GLU A 202 -7.59 19.00 -10.95
C GLU A 202 -7.27 17.64 -11.58
N PHE A 203 -6.07 17.49 -12.15
CA PHE A 203 -5.68 16.33 -12.96
C PHE A 203 -5.72 15.01 -12.19
N GLY A 204 -5.23 15.00 -10.95
CA GLY A 204 -5.16 13.83 -10.08
C GLY A 204 -6.45 13.45 -9.37
N ARG A 205 -7.47 14.32 -9.40
CA ARG A 205 -8.64 14.20 -8.51
C ARG A 205 -9.34 12.84 -8.65
N ILE A 206 -9.57 12.40 -9.87
CA ILE A 206 -10.28 11.14 -10.12
C ILE A 206 -9.41 9.93 -9.75
N ALA A 207 -8.08 10.02 -9.95
CA ALA A 207 -7.16 8.97 -9.51
C ALA A 207 -7.22 8.78 -7.98
N ALA A 208 -7.14 9.89 -7.22
CA ALA A 208 -7.26 9.86 -5.77
C ALA A 208 -8.62 9.32 -5.29
N GLN A 209 -9.72 9.67 -5.97
CA GLN A 209 -11.04 9.13 -5.65
C GLN A 209 -11.16 7.63 -5.92
N ILE A 210 -10.54 7.13 -7.00
CA ILE A 210 -10.52 5.69 -7.29
C ILE A 210 -9.71 4.95 -6.22
N ASP A 211 -8.57 5.50 -5.79
CA ASP A 211 -7.79 4.94 -4.69
C ASP A 211 -8.59 4.90 -3.38
N ASP A 212 -9.23 6.02 -3.01
CA ASP A 212 -10.09 6.11 -1.83
C ASP A 212 -11.16 5.00 -1.82
N ILE A 213 -11.77 4.71 -2.97
CA ILE A 213 -12.77 3.64 -3.12
C ILE A 213 -12.11 2.26 -3.03
N ALA A 214 -10.99 2.05 -3.73
CA ALA A 214 -10.31 0.76 -3.81
C ALA A 214 -9.71 0.33 -2.45
N ASN A 215 -9.32 1.29 -1.62
CA ASN A 215 -8.75 1.08 -0.28
C ASN A 215 -9.78 1.13 0.86
N TYR A 216 -11.04 1.46 0.57
CA TYR A 216 -12.07 1.60 1.61
C TYR A 216 -12.20 0.34 2.49
N ILE A 217 -12.38 -0.84 1.86
CA ILE A 217 -12.48 -2.11 2.58
C ILE A 217 -11.10 -2.56 3.10
N PRO A 218 -10.03 -2.59 2.28
CA PRO A 218 -8.71 -3.01 2.74
C PRO A 218 -8.16 -2.26 3.96
N ALA A 219 -8.33 -0.94 4.05
CA ALA A 219 -7.80 -0.17 5.18
C ALA A 219 -8.49 -0.53 6.50
N ARG A 220 -9.81 -0.74 6.47
CA ARG A 220 -10.61 -1.17 7.64
C ARG A 220 -10.28 -2.61 8.02
N LEU A 221 -10.14 -3.48 7.02
CA LEU A 221 -9.69 -4.86 7.22
C LEU A 221 -8.32 -4.88 7.91
N THR A 222 -7.37 -4.09 7.42
CA THR A 222 -6.02 -3.95 7.99
C THR A 222 -6.08 -3.59 9.46
N ALA A 223 -6.81 -2.52 9.81
CA ALA A 223 -6.96 -2.07 11.18
C ALA A 223 -7.52 -3.17 12.11
N TYR A 224 -8.54 -3.91 11.67
CA TYR A 224 -9.13 -4.97 12.47
C TYR A 224 -8.25 -6.21 12.60
N LEU A 225 -7.51 -6.57 11.55
CA LEU A 225 -6.51 -7.64 11.62
C LEU A 225 -5.38 -7.26 12.60
N MET A 226 -4.91 -6.01 12.59
CA MET A 226 -3.91 -5.51 13.54
C MET A 226 -4.38 -5.61 15.00
N LEU A 227 -5.64 -5.24 15.28
CA LEU A 227 -6.22 -5.39 16.62
C LEU A 227 -6.34 -6.87 17.03
N LEU A 228 -6.67 -7.76 16.09
CA LEU A 228 -6.82 -9.18 16.37
C LEU A 228 -5.47 -9.84 16.71
N VAL A 229 -4.44 -9.63 15.89
CA VAL A 229 -3.12 -10.27 16.08
C VAL A 229 -2.34 -9.71 17.26
N SER A 230 -2.72 -8.53 17.76
CA SER A 230 -2.12 -7.89 18.93
C SER A 230 -2.94 -8.11 20.22
N ASN A 231 -4.03 -8.89 20.17
CA ASN A 231 -4.95 -9.09 21.29
C ASN A 231 -5.58 -7.78 21.82
N ASN A 232 -5.80 -6.80 20.95
CA ASN A 232 -6.40 -5.49 21.23
C ASN A 232 -7.81 -5.34 20.62
N TRP A 233 -8.54 -6.43 20.38
CA TRP A 233 -9.89 -6.39 19.80
C TRP A 233 -10.85 -5.47 20.56
N GLY A 234 -10.69 -5.37 21.89
CA GLY A 234 -11.46 -4.44 22.74
C GLY A 234 -11.28 -2.95 22.40
N LYS A 235 -10.26 -2.58 21.62
CA LYS A 235 -9.99 -1.20 21.17
C LYS A 235 -10.66 -0.84 19.84
N ARG A 236 -11.57 -1.67 19.30
CA ARG A 236 -12.29 -1.38 18.06
C ARG A 236 -13.03 -0.03 18.06
N ASP A 237 -13.53 0.41 19.21
CA ASP A 237 -14.23 1.70 19.32
C ASP A 237 -13.25 2.88 19.27
N PHE A 238 -11.99 2.68 19.67
CA PHE A 238 -10.92 3.65 19.45
C PHE A 238 -10.65 3.83 17.96
N VAL A 239 -10.53 2.74 17.21
CA VAL A 239 -10.34 2.79 15.74
C VAL A 239 -11.53 3.45 15.05
N ARG A 240 -12.77 3.19 15.48
CA ARG A 240 -13.95 3.85 14.93
C ARG A 240 -13.98 5.35 15.20
N ARG A 241 -13.46 5.78 16.35
CA ARG A 241 -13.38 7.19 16.74
C ARG A 241 -12.29 7.93 15.99
N PHE A 242 -11.07 7.40 15.98
CA PHE A 242 -9.91 8.11 15.42
C PHE A 242 -9.59 7.76 13.97
N GLY A 243 -10.09 6.64 13.44
CA GLY A 243 -9.89 6.25 12.04
C GLY A 243 -10.34 7.30 11.01
N PRO A 244 -11.49 7.99 11.22
CA PRO A 244 -11.91 9.09 10.36
C PRO A 244 -11.10 10.39 10.54
N GLU A 245 -10.27 10.51 11.58
CA GLU A 245 -9.45 11.70 11.88
C GLU A 245 -8.18 11.70 11.02
N HIS A 246 -8.34 11.70 9.70
CA HIS A 246 -7.24 11.80 8.74
C HIS A 246 -7.71 12.46 7.44
N ALA A 247 -6.79 13.06 6.69
CA ALA A 247 -7.13 13.73 5.42
C ALA A 247 -7.54 12.75 4.30
N SER A 248 -7.03 11.52 4.38
CA SER A 248 -7.46 10.36 3.59
C SER A 248 -8.53 9.59 4.38
N PRO A 249 -9.63 9.16 3.74
CA PRO A 249 -10.70 8.36 4.36
C PRO A 249 -10.26 6.95 4.78
N ASN A 250 -9.02 6.56 4.45
CA ASN A 250 -8.50 5.21 4.60
C ASN A 250 -7.29 5.16 5.55
N SER A 251 -6.26 5.99 5.35
CA SER A 251 -4.99 5.87 6.08
C SER A 251 -5.13 5.98 7.60
N GLY A 252 -6.12 6.75 8.08
CA GLY A 252 -6.35 6.92 9.51
C GLY A 252 -6.76 5.63 10.24
N TYR A 253 -7.35 4.64 9.56
CA TYR A 253 -7.78 3.39 10.19
C TYR A 253 -6.62 2.51 10.66
N PRO A 254 -5.65 2.11 9.82
CA PRO A 254 -4.49 1.37 10.28
C PRO A 254 -3.62 2.19 11.25
N GLU A 255 -3.49 3.50 11.08
CA GLU A 255 -2.81 4.39 12.03
C GLU A 255 -3.49 4.38 13.40
N ALA A 256 -4.82 4.47 13.45
CA ALA A 256 -5.60 4.40 14.69
C ALA A 256 -5.47 3.03 15.37
N ALA A 257 -5.39 1.95 14.59
CA ALA A 257 -5.14 0.62 15.13
C ALA A 257 -3.73 0.54 15.74
N LEU A 258 -2.70 1.05 15.08
CA LEU A 258 -1.36 1.07 15.63
C LEU A 258 -1.27 1.96 16.88
N ALA A 259 -1.91 3.13 16.87
CA ALA A 259 -1.97 4.03 18.02
C ALA A 259 -2.66 3.37 19.23
N ALA A 260 -3.71 2.57 18.98
CA ALA A 260 -4.37 1.80 20.02
C ALA A 260 -3.49 0.70 20.62
N VAL A 261 -2.68 0.04 19.79
CA VAL A 261 -1.76 -1.03 20.22
C VAL A 261 -0.58 -0.46 21.01
N LEU A 262 -0.02 0.67 20.57
CA LEU A 262 1.11 1.32 21.23
C LEU A 262 0.69 2.22 22.39
N ASP A 263 -0.61 2.51 22.55
CA ASP A 263 -1.10 3.55 23.47
C ASP A 263 -0.35 4.87 23.27
N CYS A 264 -0.46 5.43 22.06
CA CYS A 264 0.20 6.68 21.68
C CYS A 264 -0.76 7.61 20.93
N GLN A 265 -0.20 8.72 20.43
CA GLN A 265 -0.89 9.68 19.57
C GLN A 265 -0.06 9.93 18.31
N PHE A 266 -0.68 9.83 17.13
CA PHE A 266 -0.13 10.22 15.83
C PHE A 266 -0.74 11.53 15.32
N GLY A 267 -0.21 12.05 14.22
CA GLY A 267 -0.68 13.29 13.61
C GLY A 267 -0.05 14.55 14.23
N GLY A 268 -0.78 15.66 14.15
CA GLY A 268 -0.28 16.99 14.51
C GLY A 268 0.11 17.85 13.31
N THR A 269 0.56 19.07 13.58
CA THR A 269 0.90 20.05 12.55
C THR A 269 2.17 19.65 11.80
N HIS A 270 2.09 19.57 10.47
CA HIS A 270 3.21 19.26 9.60
C HIS A 270 3.46 20.39 8.63
N ASP A 271 4.72 20.75 8.37
CA ASP A 271 5.06 21.70 7.32
C ASP A 271 5.15 21.00 5.96
N TYR A 272 4.36 21.45 4.99
CA TYR A 272 4.44 21.03 3.59
C TYR A 272 4.82 22.23 2.73
N PHE A 273 6.02 22.21 2.14
CA PHE A 273 6.52 23.28 1.25
C PHE A 273 6.44 24.69 1.88
N GLY A 274 6.77 24.79 3.17
CA GLY A 274 6.75 26.05 3.93
C GLY A 274 5.34 26.52 4.36
N LYS A 275 4.31 25.66 4.27
CA LYS A 275 2.97 25.92 4.79
C LYS A 275 2.62 24.92 5.90
N PRO A 276 2.23 25.37 7.10
CA PRO A 276 1.75 24.48 8.14
C PRO A 276 0.40 23.89 7.71
N VAL A 277 0.30 22.57 7.75
CA VAL A 277 -0.93 21.80 7.55
C VAL A 277 -1.26 21.15 8.87
N GLU A 278 -2.30 21.64 9.53
CA GLU A 278 -2.84 21.00 10.72
C GLU A 278 -3.50 19.68 10.32
N LYS A 279 -2.93 18.56 10.78
CA LYS A 279 -3.60 17.27 10.73
C LYS A 279 -4.27 17.01 12.08
N PRO A 280 -5.49 16.45 12.09
CA PRO A 280 -6.10 15.99 13.33
C PRO A 280 -5.20 14.94 13.99
N TYR A 281 -5.32 14.84 15.31
CA TYR A 281 -4.58 13.86 16.09
C TYR A 281 -5.32 12.52 16.13
N ILE A 282 -4.58 11.43 15.96
CA ILE A 282 -5.07 10.06 16.09
C ILE A 282 -4.60 9.50 17.42
N GLY A 283 -5.49 9.41 18.39
CA GLY A 283 -5.20 9.01 19.76
C GLY A 283 -5.00 10.18 20.72
N THR A 284 -4.66 9.88 21.97
CA THR A 284 -4.67 10.86 23.07
C THR A 284 -3.44 10.84 23.97
N ASN A 285 -2.58 9.82 23.87
CA ASN A 285 -1.42 9.70 24.75
C ASN A 285 -0.18 10.29 24.05
N ALA A 286 0.09 11.57 24.31
CA ALA A 286 1.27 12.27 23.81
C ALA A 286 2.52 11.83 24.60
N ARG A 287 3.14 10.72 24.18
CA ARG A 287 4.39 10.20 24.74
C ARG A 287 5.48 10.08 23.68
N PRO A 288 6.77 10.12 24.07
CA PRO A 288 7.87 9.84 23.14
C PRO A 288 7.80 8.41 22.59
N PHE A 289 8.22 8.26 21.33
CA PHE A 289 8.43 6.98 20.66
C PHE A 289 9.81 6.42 20.96
N THR A 290 9.86 5.10 21.12
CA THR A 290 11.04 4.32 21.48
C THR A 290 11.32 3.24 20.44
N THR A 291 12.53 2.68 20.45
CA THR A 291 12.88 1.52 19.62
C THR A 291 12.02 0.29 19.94
N GLU A 292 11.47 0.19 21.15
CA GLU A 292 10.54 -0.88 21.50
C GLU A 292 9.19 -0.72 20.78
N ASP A 293 8.71 0.51 20.62
CA ASP A 293 7.50 0.79 19.83
C ASP A 293 7.65 0.33 18.38
N MET A 294 8.82 0.58 17.78
CA MET A 294 9.15 0.07 16.45
C MET A 294 9.11 -1.46 16.40
N ARG A 295 9.66 -2.16 17.41
CA ARG A 295 9.63 -3.63 17.44
C ARG A 295 8.21 -4.17 17.54
N ILE A 296 7.39 -3.59 18.42
CA ILE A 296 5.97 -3.95 18.56
C ILE A 296 5.25 -3.69 17.24
N ALA A 297 5.42 -2.51 16.63
CA ALA A 297 4.77 -2.15 15.37
C ALA A 297 5.13 -3.11 14.24
N ILE A 298 6.42 -3.47 14.11
CA ILE A 298 6.89 -4.44 13.12
C ILE A 298 6.32 -5.84 13.38
N GLN A 299 6.20 -6.25 14.64
CA GLN A 299 5.61 -7.54 14.99
C GLN A 299 4.12 -7.59 14.62
N VAL A 300 3.37 -6.52 14.91
CA VAL A 300 1.96 -6.39 14.53
C VAL A 300 1.83 -6.41 13.00
N ASN A 301 2.66 -5.65 12.29
CA ASN A 301 2.68 -5.60 10.83
C ASN A 301 2.90 -7.00 10.22
N SER A 302 3.96 -7.68 10.65
CA SER A 302 4.32 -9.02 10.18
C SER A 302 3.22 -10.05 10.49
N ASN A 303 2.61 -10.00 11.68
CA ASN A 303 1.54 -10.92 12.04
C ASN A 303 0.24 -10.64 11.28
N THR A 304 -0.06 -9.37 11.00
CA THR A 304 -1.23 -8.95 10.22
C THR A 304 -1.10 -9.45 8.78
N GLU A 305 0.06 -9.28 8.17
CA GLU A 305 0.38 -9.85 6.86
C GLU A 305 0.26 -11.38 6.86
N LEU A 306 0.83 -12.07 7.86
CA LEU A 306 0.71 -13.53 8.00
C LEU A 306 -0.74 -13.99 8.05
N LEU A 307 -1.56 -13.33 8.87
CA LEU A 307 -2.98 -13.66 8.98
C LEU A 307 -3.71 -13.42 7.65
N MET A 308 -3.42 -12.32 6.95
CA MET A 308 -4.01 -12.05 5.64
C MET A 308 -3.60 -13.10 4.60
N GLY A 309 -2.33 -13.48 4.53
CA GLY A 309 -1.86 -14.53 3.63
C GLY A 309 -2.52 -15.89 3.89
N VAL A 310 -2.76 -16.23 5.16
CA VAL A 310 -3.56 -17.41 5.54
C VAL A 310 -5.01 -17.27 5.08
N ILE A 311 -5.66 -16.13 5.32
CA ILE A 311 -7.04 -15.87 4.88
C ILE A 311 -7.17 -16.02 3.36
N VAL A 312 -6.26 -15.41 2.59
CA VAL A 312 -6.26 -15.54 1.12
C VAL A 312 -6.08 -17.00 0.72
N THR A 313 -5.13 -17.72 1.32
CA THR A 313 -4.91 -19.14 1.01
C THR A 313 -6.17 -19.98 1.30
N LEU A 314 -6.87 -19.72 2.40
CA LEU A 314 -8.14 -20.38 2.73
C LEU A 314 -9.24 -20.04 1.73
N ILE A 315 -9.33 -18.79 1.28
CA ILE A 315 -10.27 -18.39 0.22
C ILE A 315 -9.97 -19.17 -1.07
N LEU A 316 -8.72 -19.24 -1.51
CA LEU A 316 -8.29 -19.96 -2.71
C LEU A 316 -8.49 -21.48 -2.63
N LEU A 317 -8.68 -22.05 -1.44
CA LEU A 317 -9.06 -23.46 -1.29
C LEU A 317 -10.55 -23.69 -1.60
N ILE A 318 -11.37 -22.64 -1.51
CA ILE A 318 -12.83 -22.72 -1.69
C ILE A 318 -13.21 -22.35 -3.13
N ILE A 319 -12.48 -21.43 -3.78
CA ILE A 319 -12.79 -20.87 -5.12
C ILE A 319 -11.89 -21.38 -6.26
#